data_AF-K6G468-F1
#
_entry.id   AF-K6G468-F1
#
_cell.length_a   1.000
_cell.length_b   1.000
_cell.length_c   1.000
_cell.angle_alpha   90.00
_cell.angle_beta   90.00
_cell.angle_gamma   90.00
#
_symmetry.space_group_name_H-M   'P 1'
#
loop_
_entity.id
_entity.type
_entity.pdbx_description
1 polymer ?
#
loop_
_entity_poly.entity_id
_entity_poly.type
_entity_poly.pdbx_seq_one_letter_code
_entity_poly.pdbx_strand_id
1 'polypeptide(L)' 'MEVSYSRFINQLSKANIKLDRKSLAGIAFSDPDTFKKIVEKVRV' A
#
# COMPACT_ATOMS: atom_id res chain seq x y z
N MET A 1 9.14 -1.59 -14.55
CA MET A 1 9.45 -1.95 -13.15
C MET A 1 8.15 -1.98 -12.38
N GLU A 2 7.49 -3.14 -12.35
CA GLU A 2 6.25 -3.31 -11.60
C GLU A 2 6.57 -3.44 -10.11
N VAL A 3 5.92 -2.62 -9.30
CA VAL A 3 5.85 -2.89 -7.86
C VAL A 3 4.95 -4.09 -7.71
N SER A 4 5.52 -5.29 -7.82
CA SER A 4 4.78 -6.54 -7.68
C SER A 4 3.97 -6.48 -6.39
N TYR A 5 2.66 -6.65 -6.50
CA TYR A 5 1.70 -6.56 -5.40
C TYR A 5 2.17 -7.32 -4.15
N SER A 6 2.79 -8.47 -4.34
CA SER A 6 3.39 -9.29 -3.28
C SER A 6 4.47 -8.58 -2.45
N ARG A 7 5.33 -7.77 -3.09
CA ARG A 7 6.33 -6.94 -2.38
C ARG A 7 5.65 -5.84 -1.58
N PHE A 8 4.63 -5.20 -2.14
CA PHE A 8 3.91 -4.15 -1.45
C PHE A 8 3.18 -4.68 -0.21
N ILE A 9 2.49 -5.81 -0.32
CA ILE A 9 1.81 -6.47 0.80
C ILE A 9 2.81 -6.93 1.87
N ASN A 10 3.98 -7.45 1.47
CA ASN A 10 5.04 -7.81 2.41
C ASN A 10 5.55 -6.58 3.18
N GLN A 11 5.82 -5.48 2.48
CA GLN A 11 6.26 -4.25 3.12
C GLN A 11 5.19 -3.63 4.04
N LEU A 12 3.91 -3.70 3.69
CA LEU A 12 2.81 -3.31 4.60
C LEU A 12 2.84 -4.11 5.91
N SER A 13 3.04 -5.43 5.81
CA SER A 13 3.19 -6.29 6.99
C SER A 13 4.42 -5.94 7.81
N LYS A 14 5.55 -5.60 7.18
CA LYS A 14 6.76 -5.16 7.88
C LYS A 14 6.59 -3.81 8.57
N ALA A 15 5.84 -2.90 7.97
CA ALA A 15 5.47 -1.62 8.57
C ALA A 15 4.40 -1.76 9.68
N ASN A 16 3.97 -2.99 9.98
CA ASN A 16 2.92 -3.33 10.95
C ASN A 16 1.58 -2.63 10.64
N ILE A 17 1.36 -2.30 9.36
CA ILE A 17 0.13 -1.67 8.88
C ILE A 17 -0.85 -2.78 8.52
N LYS A 18 -1.84 -3.01 9.39
CA LYS A 18 -2.99 -3.87 9.10
C LYS A 18 -3.94 -3.16 8.14
N LEU A 19 -3.55 -3.08 6.87
CA LEU A 19 -4.44 -2.61 5.80
C LEU A 19 -4.89 -3.79 4.96
N ASP A 20 -6.19 -4.02 4.90
CA ASP A 20 -6.76 -5.06 4.06
C ASP A 20 -6.68 -4.69 2.58
N ARG A 21 -6.53 -5.73 1.76
CA ARG A 21 -6.43 -5.62 0.30
C ARG A 21 -7.60 -4.83 -0.33
N LYS A 22 -8.81 -5.00 0.23
CA LYS A 22 -10.02 -4.29 -0.21
C LYS A 22 -9.94 -2.79 0.10
N SER A 23 -9.55 -2.44 1.32
CA SER A 23 -9.38 -1.04 1.74
C SER A 23 -8.29 -0.36 0.93
N LEU A 24 -7.17 -1.06 0.67
CA LEU A 24 -6.11 -0.56 -0.18
C LEU A 24 -6.60 -0.25 -1.61
N ALA A 25 -7.35 -1.18 -2.22
CA ALA A 25 -7.91 -0.97 -3.56
C ALA A 25 -8.95 0.17 -3.58
N GLY A 26 -9.76 0.27 -2.52
CA GLY A 26 -10.69 1.38 -2.32
C GLY A 26 -9.96 2.72 -2.28
N ILE A 27 -8.94 2.84 -1.42
CA ILE A 27 -8.12 4.07 -1.30
C ILE A 27 -7.40 4.38 -2.61
N ALA A 28 -6.81 3.39 -3.28
CA ALA A 28 -6.14 3.60 -4.56
C ALA A 28 -7.08 4.19 -5.63
N PHE A 29 -8.38 3.87 -5.57
CA PHE A 29 -9.38 4.36 -6.51
C PHE A 29 -10.07 5.65 -6.05
N SER A 30 -10.35 5.79 -4.76
CA SER A 30 -11.08 6.94 -4.19
C SER A 30 -10.18 8.11 -3.84
N ASP A 31 -8.95 7.84 -3.41
CA ASP A 31 -7.99 8.82 -2.90
C ASP A 31 -6.54 8.39 -3.22
N PRO A 32 -6.09 8.65 -4.46
CA PRO A 32 -4.74 8.30 -4.90
C PRO A 32 -3.64 9.06 -4.13
N ASP A 33 -3.92 10.24 -3.56
CA ASP A 33 -2.98 10.98 -2.73
C ASP A 33 -2.69 10.26 -1.41
N THR A 34 -3.73 9.77 -0.74
CA THR A 34 -3.58 8.94 0.46
C THR A 34 -2.85 7.63 0.14
N PHE A 35 -3.18 6.98 -1.00
CA PHE A 35 -2.47 5.79 -1.44
C PHE A 35 -0.97 6.06 -1.64
N LYS A 36 -0.61 7.18 -2.27
CA LYS A 36 0.80 7.57 -2.49
C LYS A 36 1.55 7.74 -1.17
N LYS A 37 0.95 8.38 -0.16
CA LYS A 37 1.55 8.53 1.19
C LYS A 37 1.78 7.18 1.87
N ILE A 38 0.85 6.23 1.71
CA ILE A 38 1.01 4.87 2.23
C ILE A 38 2.18 4.18 1.52
N VAL A 39 2.24 4.28 0.18
CA VAL A 39 3.35 3.70 -0.61
C VAL A 39 4.69 4.29 -0.21
N GLU A 40 4.78 5.59 0.01
CA GLU A 40 6.00 6.25 0.49
C GLU A 40 6.41 5.78 1.89
N LYS A 41 5.46 5.65 2.82
CA LYS A 41 5.72 5.08 4.16
C LYS A 41 6.16 3.62 4.15
N VAL A 42 5.87 2.89 3.09
CA VAL A 42 6.13 1.45 2.95
C VAL A 42 7.40 1.17 2.12
N ARG A 43 7.89 2.17 1.37
CA ARG A 43 9.11 2.07 0.54
C ARG A 43 10.41 2.30 1.32
N VAL A 44 10.32 2.67 2.60
CA VAL A 44 11.48 2.86 3.50
C VAL A 44 12.13 1.54 3.89
#